data_AF-A0A8J2PVV4-F1
#
_entry.id   AF-A0A8J2PVV4-F1
#
_cell.length_a   1.000
_cell.length_b   1.000
_cell.length_c   1.000
_cell.angle_alpha   90.00
_cell.angle_beta   90.00
_cell.angle_gamma   90.00
#
_symmetry.space_group_name_H-M   'P 1'
#
loop_
_entity.id
_entity.type
_entity.pdbx_description
1 polymer ?
#
loop_
_entity_poly.entity_id
_entity_poly.type
_entity_poly.pdbx_seq_one_letter_code
_entity_poly.pdbx_strand_id
1 'polypeptide(L)'
;ITAEVTEIPEGIQFIKVDCTNGSESSQIPVDLFGIIKPITSKKENILQPNISESPGAIIPGSREVIEPEPIKKFNVVVLGLDSLSHMNFIRVMPRTHAYITQNLSALSFSGYVKVGDNTFPNLASILTGKSVEELNDICWKDRLTDHFDEEIPGSY
;
A
#
# COMPACT_ATOMS: atom_id res chain seq x y z
N ILE A 1 21.39 -13.88 -13.64
CA ILE A 1 20.61 -12.67 -13.38
C ILE A 1 21.34 -11.52 -14.06
N THR A 2 20.97 -11.23 -15.30
CA THR A 2 21.46 -10.07 -16.03
C THR A 2 20.78 -8.83 -15.45
N ALA A 3 21.56 -7.81 -15.10
CA ALA A 3 21.09 -6.58 -14.46
C ALA A 3 20.48 -5.61 -15.49
N GLU A 4 19.51 -6.09 -16.26
CA GLU A 4 18.76 -5.26 -17.19
C GLU A 4 17.58 -4.64 -16.43
N VAL A 5 17.71 -3.36 -16.10
CA VAL A 5 16.68 -2.60 -15.39
C VAL A 5 15.57 -2.26 -16.40
N THR A 6 14.37 -2.79 -16.18
CA THR A 6 13.20 -2.44 -16.98
C THR A 6 12.47 -1.27 -16.35
N GLU A 7 12.36 -0.14 -17.06
CA GLU A 7 11.53 0.99 -16.63
C GLU A 7 10.04 0.70 -16.86
N ILE A 8 9.22 1.01 -15.86
CA ILE A 8 7.78 0.75 -15.90
C ILE A 8 7.07 1.96 -16.51
N PRO A 9 6.29 1.80 -17.60
CA PRO A 9 5.60 2.91 -18.25
C PRO A 9 4.61 3.65 -17.36
N GLU A 10 4.48 4.96 -17.58
CA GLU A 10 3.54 5.81 -16.86
C GLU A 10 2.09 5.43 -17.22
N GLY A 11 1.35 4.88 -16.27
CA GLY A 11 -0.01 4.39 -16.54
C GLY A 11 -0.31 3.06 -15.86
N ILE A 12 0.72 2.24 -15.72
CA ILE A 12 0.59 0.87 -15.24
C ILE A 12 0.38 0.84 -13.71
N GLN A 13 -0.60 0.03 -13.29
CA GLN A 13 -0.94 -0.21 -11.89
C GLN A 13 -0.54 -1.62 -11.45
N PHE A 14 -0.39 -2.57 -12.40
CA PHE A 14 -0.10 -3.97 -12.11
C PHE A 14 0.86 -4.54 -13.15
N ILE A 15 1.83 -5.35 -12.70
CA ILE A 15 2.76 -6.09 -13.54
C ILE A 15 2.65 -7.56 -13.20
N LYS A 16 2.35 -8.38 -14.20
CA LYS A 16 2.36 -9.84 -14.11
C LYS A 16 3.64 -10.35 -14.77
N VAL A 17 4.44 -11.09 -14.03
CA VAL A 17 5.67 -11.74 -14.53
C VAL A 17 5.36 -13.21 -14.77
N ASP A 18 5.23 -13.56 -16.04
CA ASP A 18 5.11 -14.94 -16.48
C ASP A 18 6.49 -15.50 -16.80
N CYS A 19 6.91 -16.52 -16.06
CA CYS A 19 8.10 -17.28 -16.42
C CYS A 19 7.69 -18.47 -17.31
N THR A 20 8.51 -18.87 -18.28
CA THR A 20 8.27 -20.08 -19.09
C THR A 20 9.54 -20.88 -19.25
N ASN A 21 9.44 -22.21 -19.21
CA ASN A 21 10.54 -23.14 -19.43
C ASN A 21 10.36 -23.68 -20.84
N GLY A 22 11.37 -23.49 -21.69
CA GLY A 22 11.26 -23.61 -23.15
C GLY A 22 10.88 -25.00 -23.69
N SER A 23 10.69 -26.02 -22.86
CA SER A 23 10.37 -27.38 -23.28
C SER A 23 9.03 -27.93 -22.81
N GLU A 24 8.23 -27.18 -22.04
CA GLU A 24 6.92 -27.68 -21.61
C GLU A 24 6.00 -26.52 -21.24
N SER A 25 4.76 -26.54 -21.75
CA SER A 25 3.70 -25.60 -21.39
C SER A 25 3.15 -25.89 -19.97
N SER A 26 4.02 -26.22 -19.02
CA SER A 26 3.67 -26.38 -17.61
C SER A 26 3.95 -25.07 -16.87
N GLN A 27 2.89 -24.58 -16.22
CA GLN A 27 2.79 -23.24 -15.61
C GLN A 27 3.91 -23.00 -14.60
N ILE A 28 4.56 -21.84 -14.72
CA ILE A 28 5.61 -21.38 -13.80
C ILE A 28 4.97 -20.33 -12.87
N PRO A 29 5.47 -20.16 -11.63
CA PRO A 29 5.00 -19.11 -10.73
C PRO A 29 4.81 -17.78 -11.44
N VAL A 30 3.62 -17.24 -11.26
CA VAL A 30 3.23 -15.90 -11.71
C VAL A 30 3.46 -14.95 -10.56
N ASP A 31 4.44 -14.07 -10.68
CA ASP A 31 4.61 -12.99 -9.71
C ASP A 31 3.77 -11.78 -10.16
N LEU A 32 2.87 -11.30 -9.30
CA LEU A 32 2.05 -10.12 -9.55
C LEU A 32 2.48 -8.97 -8.64
N PHE A 33 2.83 -7.84 -9.24
CA PHE A 33 3.23 -6.63 -8.53
C PHE A 33 2.19 -5.54 -8.73
N GLY A 34 1.61 -5.04 -7.64
CA GLY A 34 0.75 -3.85 -7.64
C GLY A 34 1.55 -2.59 -7.31
N ILE A 35 1.37 -1.53 -8.10
CA ILE A 35 2.08 -0.26 -7.95
C ILE A 35 1.07 0.80 -7.52
N ILE A 36 1.20 1.26 -6.27
CA ILE A 36 0.46 2.42 -5.79
C ILE A 36 1.20 3.67 -6.29
N LYS A 37 0.63 4.35 -7.28
CA LYS A 37 1.16 5.63 -7.72
C LYS A 37 1.04 6.66 -6.59
N PRO A 38 2.04 7.53 -6.38
CA PRO A 38 1.90 8.62 -5.43
C PRO A 38 0.73 9.52 -5.85
N ILE A 39 -0.08 9.96 -4.89
CA ILE A 39 -1.12 10.95 -5.13
C ILE A 39 -0.42 12.23 -5.59
N THR A 40 -0.48 12.50 -6.90
CA THR A 40 -0.13 13.82 -7.44
C THR A 40 -1.22 14.78 -6.99
N SER A 41 -1.01 15.43 -5.85
CA SER A 41 -1.84 16.56 -5.43
C SER A 41 -1.78 17.58 -6.57
N LYS A 42 -2.87 17.71 -7.33
CA LYS A 42 -3.05 18.88 -8.18
C LYS A 42 -2.92 20.05 -7.23
N LYS A 43 -1.90 20.90 -7.44
CA LYS A 43 -1.92 22.24 -6.86
C LYS A 43 -3.17 22.90 -7.43
N GLU A 44 -4.29 22.84 -6.71
CA GLU A 44 -5.34 23.79 -6.92
C GLU A 44 -4.70 25.15 -6.66
N ASN A 45 -4.54 25.93 -7.73
CA ASN A 45 -4.21 27.33 -7.59
C ASN A 45 -5.36 27.95 -6.82
N ILE A 46 -5.20 28.05 -5.49
CA ILE A 46 -6.02 28.94 -4.68
C ILE A 46 -5.74 30.32 -5.26
N LEU A 47 -6.66 30.80 -6.11
CA LEU A 47 -6.73 32.21 -6.46
C LEU A 47 -6.83 32.94 -5.14
N GLN A 48 -5.73 33.55 -4.69
CA GLN A 48 -5.79 34.50 -3.59
C GLN A 48 -6.62 35.68 -4.10
N PRO A 49 -7.76 36.04 -3.48
CA PRO A 49 -8.49 37.23 -3.88
C PRO A 49 -7.62 38.44 -3.55
N ASN A 50 -7.33 39.24 -4.57
CA ASN A 50 -6.65 40.53 -4.44
C ASN A 50 -7.44 41.43 -3.48
N ILE A 51 -6.95 41.61 -2.26
CA ILE A 51 -7.41 42.71 -1.41
C ILE A 51 -6.58 43.93 -1.80
N SER A 52 -7.21 44.86 -2.50
CA SER A 52 -6.65 46.16 -2.85
C SER A 52 -6.27 46.94 -1.58
N GLU A 53 -5.00 47.22 -1.40
CA GLU A 53 -4.51 48.08 -0.32
C GLU A 53 -4.89 49.54 -0.60
N SER A 54 -5.67 50.15 0.31
CA SER A 54 -5.81 51.61 0.41
C SER A 54 -4.71 52.16 1.32
N PRO A 55 -3.97 53.23 0.93
CA PRO A 55 -2.79 53.69 1.67
C PRO A 55 -3.21 54.59 2.84
N GLY A 56 -2.92 54.18 4.09
CA GLY A 56 -3.00 55.10 5.23
C GLY A 56 -3.39 54.54 6.60
N ALA A 57 -3.00 53.32 6.98
CA ALA A 57 -3.13 52.85 8.37
C ALA A 57 -1.83 52.21 8.86
N ILE A 58 -1.24 52.75 9.93
CA ILE A 58 -0.12 52.15 10.66
C ILE A 58 -0.68 50.97 11.47
N ILE A 59 -0.27 49.74 11.17
CA ILE A 59 -0.64 48.53 11.93
C ILE A 59 0.50 48.20 12.92
N PRO A 60 0.29 48.26 14.24
CA PRO A 60 1.22 47.70 15.21
C PRO A 60 0.98 46.19 15.30
N GLY A 61 1.93 45.39 14.84
CA GLY A 61 1.86 43.92 14.89
C GLY A 61 2.24 43.28 13.57
N SER A 62 3.54 43.28 13.25
CA SER A 62 4.11 42.44 12.20
C SER A 62 3.90 40.97 12.60
N ARG A 63 2.83 40.35 12.11
CA ARG A 63 2.72 38.89 12.10
C ARG A 63 3.76 38.38 11.12
N GLU A 64 4.82 37.78 11.64
CA GLU A 64 5.71 36.94 10.85
C GLU A 64 4.84 35.85 10.22
N VAL A 65 4.75 35.86 8.89
CA VAL A 65 4.11 34.78 8.14
C VAL A 65 5.02 33.57 8.31
N ILE A 66 4.70 32.72 9.29
CA ILE A 66 5.36 31.43 9.45
C ILE A 66 4.95 30.61 8.23
N GLU A 67 5.82 30.57 7.20
CA GLU A 67 5.63 29.63 6.11
C GLU A 67 5.62 28.22 6.72
N PRO A 68 4.61 27.38 6.40
CA PRO A 68 4.57 26.04 6.92
C PRO A 68 5.82 25.31 6.43
N GLU A 69 6.61 24.81 7.38
CA GLU A 69 7.77 23.96 7.11
C GLU A 69 7.38 22.91 6.04
N PRO A 70 8.22 22.72 5.01
CA PRO A 70 7.90 21.84 3.90
C PRO A 70 7.61 20.44 4.42
N ILE A 71 6.39 19.95 4.18
CA ILE A 71 5.95 18.62 4.60
C ILE A 71 6.93 17.58 4.05
N LYS A 72 7.70 16.96 4.94
CA LYS A 72 8.65 15.92 4.59
C LYS A 72 7.90 14.71 4.05
N LYS A 73 8.08 14.43 2.75
CA LYS A 73 7.47 13.27 2.07
C LYS A 73 8.33 12.04 2.28
N PHE A 74 7.69 10.93 2.64
CA PHE A 74 8.34 9.63 2.78
C PHE A 74 7.75 8.64 1.78
N ASN A 75 8.61 7.79 1.23
CA ASN A 75 8.16 6.62 0.48
C ASN A 75 7.87 5.50 1.48
N VAL A 76 6.75 4.81 1.29
CA VAL A 76 6.32 3.69 2.13
C VAL A 76 6.31 2.42 1.28
N VAL A 77 6.95 1.36 1.77
CA VAL A 77 6.91 0.03 1.17
C VAL A 77 6.27 -0.91 2.19
N VAL A 78 5.24 -1.64 1.76
CA VAL A 78 4.57 -2.67 2.57
C VAL A 78 4.97 -4.02 2.00
N LEU A 79 5.60 -4.86 2.83
CA LEU A 79 5.98 -6.23 2.48
C LEU A 79 5.05 -7.21 3.20
N GLY A 80 4.25 -7.94 2.44
CA GLY A 80 3.41 -9.03 2.94
C GLY A 80 4.11 -10.38 2.78
N LEU A 81 3.99 -11.24 3.79
CA LEU A 81 4.41 -12.64 3.72
C LEU A 81 3.18 -13.52 3.99
N ASP A 82 2.84 -14.37 3.03
CA ASP A 82 1.71 -15.29 3.16
C ASP A 82 2.09 -16.50 4.05
N SER A 83 1.10 -17.03 4.78
CA SER A 83 1.15 -18.34 5.43
C SER A 83 2.23 -18.50 6.50
N LEU A 84 2.61 -17.41 7.17
CA LEU A 84 3.60 -17.40 8.25
C LEU A 84 3.02 -16.86 9.55
N SER A 85 3.24 -17.60 10.64
CA SER A 85 3.02 -17.08 12.00
C SER A 85 4.23 -16.30 12.50
N HIS A 86 4.01 -15.40 13.46
CA HIS A 86 5.08 -14.62 14.09
C HIS A 86 6.21 -15.52 14.64
N MET A 87 5.86 -16.61 15.32
CA MET A 87 6.84 -17.55 15.86
C MET A 87 7.57 -18.34 14.77
N ASN A 88 6.88 -18.66 13.67
CA ASN A 88 7.51 -19.34 12.54
C ASN A 88 8.52 -18.42 11.84
N PHE A 89 8.17 -17.15 11.65
CA PHE A 89 9.08 -16.13 11.10
C PHE A 89 10.38 -16.03 11.89
N ILE A 90 10.31 -15.96 13.22
CA ILE A 90 11.49 -15.88 14.09
C ILE A 90 12.38 -17.13 13.97
N ARG A 91 11.77 -18.33 13.88
CA ARG A 91 12.50 -19.60 13.84
C ARG A 91 13.13 -19.89 12.48
N VAL A 92 12.37 -19.67 11.40
CA VAL A 92 12.78 -20.04 10.04
C VAL A 92 13.60 -18.95 9.37
N MET A 93 13.39 -17.68 9.74
CA MET A 93 14.10 -16.53 9.16
C MET A 93 14.85 -15.70 10.22
N PRO A 94 15.77 -16.30 11.00
CA PRO A 94 16.45 -15.61 12.09
C PRO A 94 17.35 -14.47 11.62
N ARG A 95 17.96 -14.59 10.42
CA ARG A 95 18.78 -13.51 9.82
C ARG A 95 17.94 -12.30 9.45
N THR A 96 16.77 -12.53 8.85
CA THR A 96 15.82 -11.46 8.49
C THR A 96 15.29 -10.77 9.73
N HIS A 97 14.87 -11.53 10.74
CA HIS A 97 14.42 -10.99 12.02
C HIS A 97 15.50 -10.13 12.70
N ALA A 98 16.76 -10.60 12.74
CA ALA A 98 17.87 -9.83 13.29
C ALA A 98 18.11 -8.52 12.52
N TYR A 99 18.12 -8.55 11.19
CA TYR A 99 18.30 -7.35 10.38
C TYR A 99 17.19 -6.31 10.61
N ILE A 100 15.93 -6.75 10.64
CA ILE A 100 14.78 -5.87 10.85
C ILE A 100 14.82 -5.22 12.24
N THR A 101 15.12 -6.01 13.29
CA THR A 101 15.11 -5.51 14.67
C THR A 101 16.35 -4.68 15.02
N GLN A 102 17.52 -5.04 14.51
CA GLN A 102 18.79 -4.42 14.91
C GLN A 102 19.23 -3.33 13.94
N ASN A 103 19.18 -3.58 12.63
CA ASN A 103 19.69 -2.65 11.62
C ASN A 103 18.66 -1.60 11.22
N LEU A 104 17.39 -2.01 11.09
CA LEU A 104 16.29 -1.08 10.76
C LEU A 104 15.62 -0.49 12.00
N SER A 105 15.98 -0.98 13.20
CA SER A 105 15.38 -0.56 14.48
C SER A 105 13.85 -0.64 14.47
N ALA A 106 13.29 -1.67 13.80
CA ALA A 106 11.86 -1.81 13.65
C ALA A 106 11.18 -2.21 14.98
N LEU A 107 9.95 -1.73 15.16
CA LEU A 107 9.09 -2.11 16.29
C LEU A 107 8.31 -3.39 15.95
N SER A 108 8.35 -4.36 16.86
CA SER A 108 7.57 -5.60 16.74
C SER A 108 6.20 -5.44 17.39
N PHE A 109 5.14 -5.72 16.64
CA PHE A 109 3.76 -5.71 17.13
C PHE A 109 3.36 -7.08 17.68
N SER A 110 3.84 -7.42 18.87
CA SER A 110 3.50 -8.67 19.55
C SER A 110 2.01 -8.70 19.91
N GLY A 111 1.30 -9.75 19.52
CA GLY A 111 -0.14 -9.91 19.76
C GLY A 111 -1.03 -9.32 18.66
N TYR A 112 -0.46 -8.71 17.62
CA TYR A 112 -1.21 -8.40 16.40
C TYR A 112 -1.47 -9.69 15.60
N VAL A 113 -2.73 -9.92 15.25
CA VAL A 113 -3.20 -11.17 14.62
C VAL A 113 -3.93 -10.88 13.31
N LYS A 114 -4.03 -11.92 12.48
CA LYS A 114 -4.82 -11.91 11.26
C LYS A 114 -6.30 -11.67 11.57
N VAL A 115 -6.99 -10.98 10.67
CA VAL A 115 -8.44 -10.67 10.76
C VAL A 115 -9.27 -11.83 10.21
N GLY A 116 -8.80 -12.49 9.15
CA GLY A 116 -9.48 -13.61 8.50
C GLY A 116 -8.56 -14.80 8.26
N ASP A 117 -9.11 -15.90 7.76
CA ASP A 117 -8.34 -17.13 7.59
C ASP A 117 -7.42 -17.13 6.38
N ASN A 118 -7.92 -16.59 5.26
CA ASN A 118 -7.24 -16.55 3.97
C ASN A 118 -6.53 -15.21 3.73
N THR A 119 -5.74 -15.15 2.66
CA THR A 119 -4.94 -13.96 2.33
C THR A 119 -5.80 -12.76 1.97
N PHE A 120 -6.89 -12.96 1.23
CA PHE A 120 -7.79 -11.89 0.81
C PHE A 120 -8.38 -11.06 1.97
N PRO A 121 -9.10 -11.63 2.96
CA PRO A 121 -9.70 -10.83 4.04
C PRO A 121 -8.65 -10.06 4.84
N ASN A 122 -7.45 -10.62 5.01
CA ASN A 122 -6.35 -9.95 5.69
C ASN A 122 -5.81 -8.77 4.90
N LEU A 123 -5.52 -8.94 3.61
CA LEU A 123 -5.01 -7.86 2.77
C LEU A 123 -6.05 -6.74 2.58
N ALA A 124 -7.32 -7.11 2.36
CA ALA A 124 -8.43 -6.19 2.24
C ALA A 124 -8.53 -5.29 3.48
N SER A 125 -8.47 -5.88 4.68
CA SER A 125 -8.52 -5.13 5.94
C SER A 125 -7.34 -4.18 6.14
N ILE A 126 -6.12 -4.58 5.77
CA ILE A 126 -4.91 -3.74 5.92
C ILE A 126 -4.95 -2.53 4.98
N LEU A 127 -5.38 -2.73 3.73
CA LEU A 127 -5.36 -1.68 2.71
C LEU A 127 -6.55 -0.73 2.80
N THR A 128 -7.70 -1.20 3.29
CA THR A 128 -8.94 -0.42 3.30
C THR A 128 -9.40 0.01 4.70
N GLY A 129 -8.90 -0.66 5.74
CA GLY A 129 -9.38 -0.49 7.11
C GLY A 129 -10.80 -1.00 7.33
N LYS A 130 -11.30 -1.89 6.46
CA LYS A 130 -12.68 -2.41 6.47
C LYS A 130 -12.71 -3.93 6.54
N SER A 131 -13.76 -4.49 7.11
CA SER A 131 -14.03 -5.92 7.01
C SER A 131 -14.52 -6.30 5.60
N VAL A 132 -14.49 -7.59 5.27
CA VAL A 132 -14.99 -8.07 3.97
C VAL A 132 -16.50 -7.81 3.84
N GLU A 133 -17.24 -7.93 4.93
CA GLU A 133 -18.68 -7.64 4.99
C GLU A 133 -18.95 -6.16 4.69
N GLU A 134 -18.18 -5.25 5.30
CA GLU A 134 -18.29 -3.81 5.00
C GLU A 134 -17.91 -3.49 3.55
N LEU A 135 -16.95 -4.22 2.97
CA LEU A 135 -16.59 -4.07 1.56
C LEU A 135 -17.68 -4.58 0.63
N ASN A 136 -18.37 -5.67 0.99
CA ASN A 136 -19.56 -6.15 0.27
C ASN A 136 -20.64 -5.08 0.18
N ASP A 137 -20.98 -4.46 1.30
CA ASP A 137 -22.05 -3.45 1.35
C ASP A 137 -21.71 -2.17 0.56
N ILE A 138 -20.43 -1.79 0.53
CA ILE A 138 -19.99 -0.52 -0.07
C ILE A 138 -19.62 -0.70 -1.55
N CYS A 139 -18.85 -1.74 -1.87
CA CYS A 139 -18.15 -1.91 -3.15
C CYS A 139 -18.77 -2.98 -4.06
N TRP A 140 -19.44 -4.00 -3.52
CA TRP A 140 -19.94 -5.15 -4.28
C TRP A 140 -21.48 -5.21 -4.30
N LYS A 141 -22.10 -4.14 -4.82
CA LYS A 141 -23.56 -4.04 -4.90
C LYS A 141 -24.19 -4.97 -5.94
N ASP A 142 -23.41 -5.44 -6.91
CA ASP A 142 -23.85 -6.38 -7.94
C ASP A 142 -23.40 -7.81 -7.59
N ARG A 143 -24.37 -8.69 -7.25
CA ARG A 143 -24.15 -10.11 -6.88
C ARG A 143 -23.69 -11.03 -8.02
N LEU A 144 -23.15 -10.49 -9.12
CA LEU A 144 -22.86 -11.25 -10.34
C LEU A 144 -21.38 -11.45 -10.61
N THR A 145 -20.51 -11.00 -9.71
CA THR A 145 -19.06 -11.20 -9.85
C THR A 145 -18.62 -12.21 -8.81
N ASP A 146 -18.08 -13.34 -9.28
CA ASP A 146 -17.40 -14.35 -8.45
C ASP A 146 -16.50 -13.62 -7.43
N HIS A 147 -16.86 -13.76 -6.16
CA HIS A 147 -16.14 -13.12 -5.08
C HIS A 147 -14.77 -13.79 -4.94
N PHE A 148 -13.72 -12.98 -4.79
CA PHE A 148 -12.39 -13.48 -4.46
C PHE A 148 -12.50 -14.31 -3.17
N ASP A 149 -12.21 -15.60 -3.27
CA ASP A 149 -12.17 -16.59 -2.20
C ASP A 149 -13.52 -17.04 -1.60
N GLU A 150 -14.63 -17.00 -2.34
CA GLU A 150 -15.84 -17.72 -1.89
C GLU A 150 -15.55 -19.23 -1.89
N GLU A 151 -15.33 -19.81 -0.70
CA GLU A 151 -15.51 -21.25 -0.52
C GLU A 151 -16.96 -21.56 -0.89
N ILE A 152 -17.15 -22.27 -1.99
CA ILE A 152 -18.47 -22.73 -2.43
C ILE A 152 -19.10 -23.48 -1.25
N PRO A 153 -20.26 -23.03 -0.71
CA PRO A 153 -20.87 -23.71 0.42
C PRO A 153 -21.21 -25.15 0.01
N GLY A 154 -20.49 -26.13 0.58
CA GLY A 154 -20.65 -27.55 0.28
C GLY A 154 -19.41 -28.28 -0.28
N SER A 155 -18.22 -27.68 -0.30
CA SER A 155 -16.99 -28.35 -0.75
C SER A 155 -16.24 -29.16 0.33
N TYR A 156 -16.99 -29.91 1.15
CA TYR A 156 -16.45 -30.97 2.02
C TYR A 156 -17.05 -32.33 1.63
#